data_AF-A0A9E5RVN8-F1
#
_entry.id   AF-A0A9E5RVN8-F1
#
_cell.length_a   1.000
_cell.length_b   1.000
_cell.length_c   1.000
_cell.angle_alpha   90.00
_cell.angle_beta   90.00
_cell.angle_gamma   90.00
#
_symmetry.space_group_name_H-M   'P 1'
#
loop_
_entity.id
_entity.type
_entity.pdbx_description
1 polymer ?
#
loop_
_entity_poly.entity_id
_entity_poly.type
_entity_poly.pdbx_seq_one_letter_code
_entity_poly.pdbx_strand_id
1 'polypeptide(L)'
;MAIVGERLELSPEDVATELEGVDLTSLEKNVEMLSNPDSDVYLAKHMQALGEFLVAQEQIPEAPANLETLLEPRYVQALQAGA
;
A
#
# COMPACT_ATOMS: atom_id res chain seq x y z
N MET A 1 -17.36 8.92 3.02
CA MET A 1 -17.03 9.77 4.18
C MET A 1 -17.65 9.24 5.47
N ALA A 2 -18.98 9.13 5.60
CA ALA A 2 -19.63 8.73 6.87
C ALA A 2 -19.14 7.39 7.47
N ILE A 3 -18.99 6.34 6.66
CA ILE A 3 -18.49 5.03 7.12
C ILE A 3 -17.04 5.12 7.67
N VAL A 4 -16.20 5.92 7.03
CA VAL A 4 -14.80 6.12 7.46
C VAL A 4 -14.75 7.01 8.71
N GLY A 5 -15.56 8.07 8.76
CA GLY A 5 -15.64 8.98 9.91
C GLY A 5 -16.05 8.26 11.19
N GLU A 6 -17.07 7.40 11.12
CA GLU A 6 -17.49 6.58 12.27
C GLU A 6 -16.36 5.68 12.78
N ARG A 7 -15.60 5.06 11.87
CA ARG A 7 -14.49 4.15 12.21
C ARG A 7 -13.27 4.86 12.79
N LEU A 8 -13.03 6.09 12.37
CA LEU A 8 -11.86 6.88 12.75
C LEU A 8 -12.18 7.94 13.81
N GLU A 9 -13.41 7.96 14.33
CA GLU A 9 -13.91 8.98 15.26
C GLU A 9 -13.76 10.42 14.71
N LEU A 10 -13.90 10.57 13.39
CA LEU A 10 -13.82 11.84 12.67
C LEU A 10 -15.19 12.25 12.13
N SER A 11 -15.42 13.56 12.03
CA SER A 11 -16.57 14.06 11.29
C SER A 11 -16.42 13.77 9.78
N PRO A 12 -17.52 13.67 9.00
CA PRO A 12 -17.44 13.50 7.56
C PRO A 12 -16.66 14.63 6.85
N GLU A 13 -16.75 15.86 7.35
CA GLU A 13 -15.99 17.01 6.85
C GLU A 13 -14.48 16.91 7.13
N ASP A 14 -14.08 16.42 8.30
CA ASP A 14 -12.67 16.18 8.61
C ASP A 14 -12.09 15.09 7.72
N VAL A 15 -12.82 13.98 7.53
CA VAL A 15 -12.39 12.91 6.61
C VAL A 15 -12.23 13.43 5.18
N ALA A 16 -13.11 14.33 4.73
CA ALA A 16 -13.00 14.91 3.40
C ALA A 16 -11.76 15.81 3.26
N THR A 17 -11.43 16.56 4.31
CA THR A 17 -10.26 17.43 4.37
C THR A 17 -8.97 16.61 4.40
N GLU A 18 -8.90 15.57 5.24
CA GLU A 18 -7.71 14.71 5.37
C GLU A 18 -7.44 13.87 4.12
N LEU A 19 -8.48 13.59 3.32
CA LEU A 19 -8.34 12.88 2.04
C LEU A 19 -8.14 13.81 0.84
N GLU A 20 -8.10 15.13 1.05
CA GLU A 20 -7.89 16.08 -0.04
C GLU A 20 -6.50 15.85 -0.67
N GLY A 21 -6.47 15.63 -2.00
CA GLY A 21 -5.24 15.33 -2.72
C GLY A 21 -4.73 13.89 -2.57
N VAL A 22 -5.40 13.04 -1.79
CA VAL A 22 -5.09 11.62 -1.71
C VAL A 22 -5.69 10.88 -2.89
N ASP A 23 -4.82 10.31 -3.72
CA ASP A 23 -5.22 9.43 -4.82
C ASP A 23 -5.43 8.02 -4.30
N LEU A 24 -6.69 7.69 -4.02
CA LEU A 24 -7.06 6.34 -3.58
C LEU A 24 -6.78 5.34 -4.69
N THR A 25 -6.14 4.23 -4.33
CA THR A 25 -5.74 3.20 -5.29
C THR A 25 -6.94 2.63 -6.05
N SER A 26 -6.75 2.37 -7.34
CA SER A 26 -7.69 1.65 -8.20
C SER A 26 -7.35 0.15 -8.25
N LEU A 27 -8.24 -0.66 -8.83
CA LEU A 27 -7.92 -2.08 -9.09
C LEU A 27 -6.67 -2.22 -9.97
N GLU A 28 -6.58 -1.45 -11.04
CA GLU A 28 -5.43 -1.45 -11.96
C GLU A 28 -4.13 -1.06 -11.25
N LYS A 29 -4.14 0.02 -10.46
CA LYS A 29 -2.98 0.43 -9.65
C LYS A 29 -2.59 -0.62 -8.62
N ASN A 30 -3.56 -1.28 -7.98
CA ASN A 30 -3.26 -2.38 -7.06
C ASN A 30 -2.59 -3.56 -7.77
N VAL A 31 -3.05 -3.92 -8.98
CA VAL A 31 -2.40 -4.98 -9.77
C VAL A 31 -0.97 -4.57 -10.11
N GLU A 32 -0.75 -3.35 -10.59
CA GLU A 32 0.58 -2.84 -10.89
C GLU A 32 1.49 -2.86 -9.64
N MET A 33 1.06 -2.24 -8.55
CA MET A 33 1.79 -2.13 -7.29
C MET A 33 2.16 -3.49 -6.69
N LEU A 34 1.32 -4.51 -6.84
CA LEU A 34 1.53 -5.81 -6.19
C LEU A 34 2.16 -6.86 -7.09
N SER A 35 2.10 -6.71 -8.42
CA SER A 35 2.50 -7.76 -9.36
C SER A 35 3.60 -7.39 -10.35
N ASN A 36 3.98 -6.11 -10.46
CA ASN A 36 4.98 -5.66 -11.42
C ASN A 36 6.28 -5.19 -10.73
N PRO A 37 7.34 -6.01 -10.68
CA PRO A 37 8.63 -5.63 -10.09
C PRO A 37 9.33 -4.46 -10.77
N ASP A 38 9.02 -4.23 -12.05
CA ASP A 38 9.61 -3.15 -12.85
C ASP A 38 8.86 -1.82 -12.70
N SER A 39 7.72 -1.80 -12.00
CA SER A 39 6.95 -0.57 -11.77
C SER A 39 7.60 0.31 -10.70
N ASP A 40 7.52 1.62 -10.92
CA ASP A 40 7.93 2.61 -9.93
C ASP A 40 7.11 2.53 -8.64
N VAL A 41 5.89 1.96 -8.67
CA VAL A 41 5.02 1.79 -7.50
C VAL A 41 5.08 0.40 -6.88
N TYR A 42 6.02 -0.46 -7.27
CA TYR A 42 6.09 -1.82 -6.74
C TYR A 42 6.27 -1.85 -5.21
N LEU A 43 5.35 -2.50 -4.50
CA LEU A 43 5.27 -2.41 -3.04
C LEU A 43 6.51 -2.99 -2.34
N ALA A 44 7.03 -4.13 -2.80
CA ALA A 44 8.19 -4.76 -2.15
C ALA A 44 9.43 -3.86 -2.22
N LYS A 45 9.60 -3.09 -3.31
CA LYS A 45 10.70 -2.11 -3.45
C LYS A 45 10.63 -1.02 -2.38
N HIS A 46 9.43 -0.48 -2.12
CA HIS A 46 9.23 0.54 -1.09
C HIS A 46 9.41 -0.01 0.32
N MET A 47 8.93 -1.23 0.56
CA MET A 47 9.08 -1.90 1.86
C MET A 47 10.55 -2.24 2.16
N GLN A 48 11.32 -2.63 1.14
CA GLN A 48 12.75 -2.82 1.25
C GLN A 48 13.46 -1.50 1.62
N ALA A 49 13.15 -0.41 0.92
CA ALA A 49 13.73 0.91 1.22
C ALA A 49 13.36 1.40 2.63
N LEU A 50 12.13 1.14 3.09
CA LEU A 50 11.72 1.42 4.47
C LEU A 50 12.51 0.57 5.48
N GLY A 51 12.70 -0.72 5.21
CA GLY A 51 13.52 -1.60 6.04
C GLY A 51 14.95 -1.08 6.18
N GLU A 52 15.58 -0.71 5.07
CA GLU A 52 16.93 -0.12 5.04
C GLU A 52 17.01 1.19 5.82
N PHE A 53 16.01 2.06 5.65
CA PHE A 53 15.89 3.28 6.42
C PHE A 53 15.82 2.99 7.93
N LEU A 54 15.00 2.03 8.35
CA LEU A 54 14.85 1.68 9.77
C LEU A 54 16.11 1.05 10.36
N VAL A 55 16.86 0.26 9.59
CA VAL A 55 18.19 -0.23 9.99
C VAL A 55 19.15 0.94 10.20
N ALA A 56 19.17 1.91 9.29
CA ALA A 56 20.03 3.10 9.41
C ALA A 56 19.65 3.97 10.62
N GLN A 57 18.40 3.92 11.09
CA GLN A 57 17.92 4.57 12.31
C GLN A 57 18.08 3.70 13.58
N GLU A 58 18.75 2.54 13.47
CA GLU A 58 18.95 1.57 14.55
C GLU A 58 17.63 1.07 15.19
N GLN A 59 16.51 1.17 14.47
CA GLN A 59 15.19 0.75 14.95
C GLN A 59 14.97 -0.76 14.83
N ILE A 60 15.62 -1.38 13.85
CA ILE A 60 15.62 -2.83 13.62
C ILE A 60 17.04 -3.31 13.29
N PRO A 61 17.41 -4.55 13.66
CA PRO A 61 18.76 -5.06 13.45
C PRO A 61 19.07 -5.36 11.98
N GLU A 62 18.06 -5.74 11.19
CA GLU A 62 18.20 -6.08 9.77
C GLU A 62 16.92 -5.78 9.00
N ALA A 63 17.07 -5.48 7.71
CA ALA A 63 15.93 -5.28 6.80
C ALA A 63 15.32 -6.64 6.42
N PRO A 64 13.99 -6.76 6.33
CA PRO A 64 13.35 -7.99 5.88
C PRO A 64 13.77 -8.38 4.46
N ALA A 65 14.00 -9.67 4.21
CA ALA A 65 14.34 -10.20 2.89
C ALA A 65 13.16 -10.93 2.24
N ASN A 66 13.22 -11.10 0.91
CA ASN A 66 12.24 -11.84 0.11
C ASN A 66 10.80 -11.33 0.24
N LEU A 67 10.63 -10.01 0.35
CA LEU A 67 9.33 -9.36 0.54
C LEU A 67 8.34 -9.68 -0.59
N GLU A 68 8.83 -9.93 -1.80
CA GLU A 68 8.03 -10.36 -2.95
C GLU A 68 7.28 -11.67 -2.71
N THR A 69 7.80 -12.56 -1.85
CA THR A 69 7.16 -13.84 -1.52
C THR A 69 5.97 -13.68 -0.57
N LEU A 70 5.89 -12.54 0.11
CA LEU A 70 4.77 -12.19 1.00
C LEU A 70 3.64 -11.48 0.24
N LEU A 71 3.91 -11.00 -0.97
CA LEU A 71 2.91 -10.39 -1.82
C LEU A 71 2.08 -11.48 -2.51
N GLU A 72 0.76 -11.33 -2.43
CA GLU A 72 -0.20 -12.29 -2.99
C GLU A 72 -1.07 -11.64 -4.08
N PRO A 73 -0.47 -11.22 -5.23
CA PRO A 73 -1.19 -10.47 -6.26
C PRO A 73 -2.33 -11.25 -6.89
N ARG A 74 -2.32 -12.59 -6.79
CA ARG A 74 -3.36 -13.48 -7.32
C ARG A 74 -4.78 -13.09 -6.87
N TYR A 75 -4.94 -12.57 -5.65
CA TYR A 75 -6.27 -12.20 -5.14
C TYR A 75 -6.82 -10.96 -5.83
N VAL A 76 -5.97 -10.01 -6.18
CA VAL A 76 -6.37 -8.77 -6.88
C VAL A 76 -6.51 -9.04 -8.38
N GLN A 77 -5.61 -9.81 -8.97
CA GLN A 77 -5.68 -10.22 -10.37
C GLN A 77 -6.93 -11.06 -10.68
N ALA A 78 -7.38 -11.90 -9.74
CA ALA A 78 -8.61 -12.66 -9.89
C ALA A 78 -9.85 -11.76 -10.06
N LEU A 79 -9.87 -10.58 -9.44
CA LEU A 79 -10.95 -9.60 -9.60
C LEU A 79 -10.93 -8.96 -11.00
N GLN A 80 -9.74 -8.76 -11.58
CA GLN A 80 -9.61 -8.24 -12.95
C GLN A 80 -10.05 -9.27 -14.00
N ALA A 81 -9.80 -10.56 -13.76
CA ALA A 81 -10.21 -11.65 -14.67
C ALA A 81 -11.72 -11.95 -14.64
N GLY A 82 -12.42 -11.53 -13.59
CA GLY A 82 -13.87 -11.68 -13.45
C GLY A 82 -14.69 -10.43 -13.81
N ALA A 83 -14.04 -9.34 -14.21
CA ALA A 83 -14.66 -8.09 -14.68
C ALA A 83 -14.77 -8.08 -16.20
#